data_AF-A0A5J5WCE2-F1
#
_entry.id   AF-A0A5J5WCE2-F1
#
_cell.length_a   1.000
_cell.length_b   1.000
_cell.length_c   1.000
_cell.angle_alpha   90.00
_cell.angle_beta   90.00
_cell.angle_gamma   90.00
#
_symmetry.space_group_name_H-M   'P 1'
#
loop_
_entity.id
_entity.type
_entity.pdbx_description
1 polymer ?
#
loop_
_entity_poly.entity_id
_entity_poly.type
_entity_poly.pdbx_seq_one_letter_code
_entity_poly.pdbx_strand_id
1 'polypeptide(L)'
;MPRDALHLGGVEHRELYNAYGYYFHMATAEGLLKHRDGKVGPFVWSRAFFAGSQRYGAVWTSDNSADWDQLRVSVPMVLTLGSGMTFSGADVGGFFGNPKPELLVRWYQLGAY
;
A
#
# COMPACT_ATOMS: atom_id res chain seq x y z
N MET A 1 -8.42 15.51 -4.64
CA MET A 1 -8.50 16.98 -4.56
C MET A 1 -8.73 17.56 -5.95
N PRO A 2 -9.26 18.78 -6.08
CA PRO A 2 -9.35 19.50 -7.35
C PRO A 2 -7.98 19.62 -8.03
N ARG A 3 -7.95 19.63 -9.37
CA ARG A 3 -6.69 19.65 -10.15
C ARG A 3 -5.91 20.95 -10.00
N ASP A 4 -6.64 22.04 -9.81
CA ASP A 4 -6.20 23.43 -9.64
C ASP A 4 -5.92 23.81 -8.18
N ALA A 5 -6.09 22.88 -7.23
CA ALA A 5 -5.68 23.12 -5.86
C ALA A 5 -4.16 23.35 -5.80
N LEU A 6 -3.73 24.37 -5.06
CA LEU A 6 -2.32 24.77 -4.98
C LEU A 6 -1.61 24.10 -3.79
N HIS A 7 -0.44 23.53 -4.03
CA HIS A 7 0.50 23.01 -3.04
C HIS A 7 1.60 24.04 -2.73
N LEU A 8 2.55 23.66 -1.87
CA LEU A 8 3.74 24.47 -1.58
C LEU A 8 4.44 24.91 -2.87
N GLY A 9 4.82 26.18 -2.94
CA GLY A 9 5.49 26.75 -4.13
C GLY A 9 4.54 27.11 -5.27
N GLY A 10 3.22 27.06 -5.07
CA GLY A 10 2.23 27.41 -6.11
C GLY A 10 2.05 26.32 -7.18
N VAL A 11 2.51 25.10 -6.91
CA VAL A 11 2.38 23.96 -7.82
C VAL A 11 0.95 23.43 -7.77
N GLU A 12 0.32 23.25 -8.93
CA GLU A 12 -1.02 22.68 -9.01
C GLU A 12 -1.04 21.19 -8.63
N HIS A 13 -2.14 20.74 -8.03
CA HIS A 13 -2.31 19.36 -7.63
C HIS A 13 -2.18 18.37 -8.78
N ARG A 14 -2.54 18.76 -10.01
CA ARG A 14 -2.39 17.90 -11.20
C ARG A 14 -0.95 17.44 -11.44
N GLU A 15 0.05 18.23 -11.02
CA GLU A 15 1.47 17.94 -11.21
C GLU A 15 2.00 16.98 -10.14
N LEU A 16 1.41 16.99 -8.95
CA LEU A 16 1.87 16.25 -7.77
C LEU A 16 0.95 15.10 -7.36
N TYR A 17 -0.19 14.91 -8.04
CA TYR A 17 -1.28 14.00 -7.64
C TYR A 17 -0.76 12.61 -7.23
N ASN A 18 0.05 11.98 -8.07
CA ASN A 18 0.58 10.63 -7.82
C ASN A 18 1.66 10.59 -6.73
N ALA A 19 2.42 11.69 -6.55
CA ALA A 19 3.49 11.76 -5.55
C ALA A 19 2.98 12.14 -4.15
N TYR A 20 1.74 12.64 -4.04
CA TYR A 20 1.17 13.07 -2.75
C TYR A 20 1.19 11.96 -1.70
N GLY A 21 0.74 10.75 -2.07
CA GLY A 21 0.76 9.59 -1.18
C GLY A 21 2.17 9.18 -0.74
N TYR A 22 3.15 9.30 -1.66
CA TYR A 22 4.55 9.03 -1.37
C TYR A 22 5.11 9.97 -0.30
N TYR A 23 4.84 11.28 -0.38
CA TYR A 23 5.31 12.23 0.63
C TYR A 23 4.66 12.02 2.00
N PHE A 24 3.38 11.64 2.03
CA PHE A 24 2.70 11.30 3.28
C PHE A 24 3.32 10.04 3.93
N HIS A 25 3.59 9.00 3.12
CA HIS A 25 4.27 7.77 3.58
C HIS A 25 5.67 8.07 4.13
N MET A 26 6.46 8.87 3.40
CA MET A 26 7.79 9.33 3.80
C MET A 26 7.74 10.09 5.14
N ALA A 27 6.92 11.13 5.23
CA ALA A 27 6.85 11.97 6.43
C ALA A 27 6.47 11.15 7.67
N THR A 28 5.58 10.17 7.51
CA THR A 28 5.18 9.27 8.61
C THR A 28 6.35 8.37 9.05
N ALA A 29 7.06 7.76 8.10
CA ALA A 29 8.21 6.90 8.39
C ALA A 29 9.36 7.67 9.05
N GLU A 30 9.66 8.87 8.55
CA GLU A 30 10.69 9.76 9.13
C GLU A 30 10.29 10.26 10.53
N GLY A 31 9.01 10.54 10.76
CA GLY A 31 8.48 10.89 12.07
C GLY A 31 8.70 9.78 13.11
N LEU A 32 8.43 8.51 12.73
CA LEU A 32 8.67 7.36 13.59
C LEU A 32 10.16 7.15 13.89
N LEU A 33 11.02 7.29 12.87
CA LEU A 33 12.47 7.25 13.04
C LEU A 33 12.95 8.31 14.03
N LYS A 34 12.49 9.57 13.85
CA LYS A 34 12.85 10.68 14.73
C LYS A 34 12.37 10.46 16.17
N HIS A 35 11.17 9.92 16.37
CA HIS A 35 10.62 9.62 17.70
C HIS A 35 11.45 8.58 18.47
N ARG A 36 12.16 7.70 17.75
CA ARG A 36 12.97 6.62 18.33
C ARG A 36 14.47 6.88 18.26
N ASP A 37 14.89 8.12 17.99
CA ASP A 37 16.30 8.49 17.77
C ASP A 37 16.99 7.61 16.71
N GLY A 38 16.24 7.12 15.71
CA GLY A 38 16.74 6.20 14.69
C GLY A 38 17.09 4.78 15.19
N LYS A 39 16.79 4.44 16.45
CA LYS A 39 17.14 3.14 17.06
C LYS A 39 16.27 1.99 16.58
N VAL A 40 15.08 2.28 16.06
CA VAL A 40 14.10 1.29 15.59
C VAL A 40 13.63 1.70 14.19
N GLY A 41 13.68 0.76 13.25
CA GLY A 41 13.18 0.98 11.89
C GLY A 41 11.68 1.27 11.88
N PRO A 42 11.19 2.15 11.00
CA PRO A 42 9.77 2.49 10.95
C PRO A 42 9.00 1.36 10.26
N PHE A 43 7.78 1.13 10.73
CA PHE A 43 6.80 0.33 9.99
C PHE A 43 5.59 1.21 9.71
N VAL A 44 5.39 1.52 8.43
CA VAL A 44 4.25 2.31 7.95
C VAL A 44 3.64 1.58 6.76
N TRP A 45 2.33 1.38 6.83
CA TRP A 45 1.56 0.73 5.79
C TRP A 45 0.75 1.79 5.03
N SER A 46 1.03 1.96 3.74
CA SER A 46 0.37 2.96 2.89
C SER A 46 -0.49 2.35 1.80
N ARG A 47 -1.59 3.01 1.45
CA ARG A 47 -2.42 2.64 0.30
C ARG A 47 -1.93 3.28 -1.00
N ALA A 48 -1.62 4.56 -0.95
CA ALA A 48 -1.11 5.31 -2.10
C ALA A 48 0.42 5.33 -2.09
N PHE A 49 1.02 5.17 -3.27
CA PHE A 49 2.47 5.08 -3.41
C PHE A 49 2.93 5.60 -4.78
N PHE A 50 4.23 5.85 -4.89
CA PHE A 50 4.87 6.24 -6.14
C PHE A 50 6.27 5.59 -6.23
N ALA A 51 6.98 5.81 -7.33
CA ALA A 51 8.36 5.34 -7.47
C ALA A 51 9.23 5.85 -6.31
N GLY A 52 9.84 4.93 -5.55
CA GLY A 52 10.63 5.26 -4.36
C GLY A 52 9.94 4.96 -3.02
N SER A 53 8.63 4.65 -3.00
CA SER A 53 7.89 4.32 -1.78
C SER A 53 8.44 3.10 -1.03
N GLN A 54 9.18 2.21 -1.69
CA GLN A 54 9.77 1.02 -1.06
C GLN A 54 10.77 1.32 0.04
N ARG A 55 11.25 2.57 0.12
CA ARG A 55 12.13 3.04 1.20
C ARG A 55 11.41 3.28 2.52
N TYR A 56 10.08 3.40 2.51
CA TYR A 56 9.31 3.93 3.64
C TYR A 56 8.33 2.93 4.27
N GLY A 57 8.17 1.74 3.70
CA GLY A 57 7.41 0.66 4.31
C GLY A 57 6.59 -0.15 3.31
N ALA A 58 5.51 -0.75 3.80
CA ALA A 58 4.66 -1.66 3.04
C ALA A 58 3.53 -0.94 2.29
N VAL A 59 3.02 -1.58 1.23
CA VAL A 59 1.75 -1.22 0.59
C VAL A 59 0.82 -2.41 0.51
N TRP A 60 -0.47 -2.17 0.28
CA TRP A 60 -1.38 -3.24 -0.10
C TRP A 60 -2.30 -2.83 -1.24
N THR A 61 -2.88 -3.81 -1.91
CA THR A 61 -3.74 -3.62 -3.09
C THR A 61 -5.11 -3.04 -2.77
N SER A 62 -5.42 -2.77 -1.49
CA SER A 62 -6.70 -2.26 -0.98
C SER A 62 -7.89 -3.18 -1.25
N ASP A 63 -9.02 -2.85 -0.62
CA ASP A 63 -10.43 -2.90 -1.03
C ASP A 63 -10.83 -4.00 -2.05
N ASN A 64 -10.28 -5.20 -1.90
CA ASN A 64 -10.62 -6.38 -2.69
C ASN A 64 -11.88 -7.05 -2.14
N SER A 65 -12.52 -7.89 -2.95
CA SER A 65 -13.74 -8.62 -2.54
C SER A 65 -13.44 -10.04 -2.08
N ALA A 66 -14.30 -10.58 -1.22
CA ALA A 66 -14.23 -11.94 -0.68
C ALA A 66 -14.70 -13.02 -1.69
N ASP A 67 -14.13 -13.02 -2.90
CA ASP A 67 -14.37 -14.01 -3.95
C ASP A 67 -13.07 -14.65 -4.50
N TRP A 68 -13.23 -15.76 -5.23
CA TRP A 68 -12.11 -16.52 -5.79
C TRP A 68 -11.32 -15.77 -6.87
N ASP A 69 -11.94 -14.82 -7.56
CA ASP A 69 -11.27 -14.07 -8.63
C ASP A 69 -10.33 -13.05 -8.03
N GLN A 70 -10.70 -12.41 -6.92
CA GLN A 70 -9.83 -11.54 -6.16
C GLN A 70 -8.65 -12.27 -5.52
N LEU A 71 -8.85 -13.51 -5.03
CA LEU A 71 -7.74 -14.38 -4.60
C LEU A 71 -6.77 -14.66 -5.76
N ARG A 72 -7.28 -14.89 -6.98
CA ARG A 72 -6.43 -15.16 -8.15
C ARG A 72 -5.70 -13.91 -8.62
N VAL A 73 -6.37 -12.77 -8.66
CA VAL A 73 -5.82 -11.50 -9.15
C VAL A 73 -4.79 -10.91 -8.17
N SER A 74 -4.85 -11.23 -6.88
CA SER A 74 -3.84 -10.74 -5.92
C SER A 74 -2.42 -11.19 -6.28
N VAL A 75 -2.25 -12.40 -6.83
CA VAL A 75 -0.93 -12.93 -7.22
C VAL A 75 -0.25 -12.09 -8.30
N PRO A 76 -0.80 -11.89 -9.51
CA PRO A 76 -0.16 -11.06 -10.53
C PRO A 76 -0.03 -9.59 -10.10
N MET A 77 -0.94 -9.07 -9.26
CA MET A 77 -0.79 -7.71 -8.71
C MET A 77 0.45 -7.58 -7.82
N VAL A 78 0.61 -8.46 -6.84
CA VAL A 78 1.77 -8.47 -5.93
C VAL A 78 3.07 -8.72 -6.71
N LEU A 79 3.07 -9.63 -7.68
CA LEU A 79 4.23 -9.87 -8.55
C LEU A 79 4.61 -8.63 -9.38
N THR A 80 3.62 -7.90 -9.89
CA THR A 80 3.86 -6.66 -10.63
C THR A 80 4.47 -5.59 -9.72
N LEU A 81 3.95 -5.45 -8.49
CA LEU A 81 4.53 -4.55 -7.50
C LEU A 81 5.95 -4.98 -7.11
N GLY A 82 6.24 -6.28 -7.10
CA GLY A 82 7.55 -6.86 -6.81
C GLY A 82 8.71 -6.33 -7.68
N SER A 83 8.44 -5.67 -8.82
CA SER A 83 9.47 -5.05 -9.66
C SER A 83 10.13 -3.80 -9.04
N GLY A 84 9.67 -3.36 -7.88
CA GLY A 84 10.25 -2.20 -7.17
C GLY A 84 9.65 -1.91 -5.80
N MET A 85 8.50 -2.53 -5.48
CA MET A 85 7.75 -2.44 -4.24
C MET A 85 7.53 -3.84 -3.64
N THR A 86 8.62 -4.45 -3.19
CA THR A 86 8.67 -5.84 -2.74
C THR A 86 7.89 -6.11 -1.45
N PHE A 87 7.72 -5.10 -0.59
CA PHE A 87 6.91 -5.24 0.62
C PHE A 87 5.45 -4.88 0.31
N SER A 88 4.75 -5.80 -0.35
CA SER A 88 3.36 -5.62 -0.77
C SER A 88 2.50 -6.85 -0.47
N GLY A 89 1.19 -6.67 -0.41
CA GLY A 89 0.23 -7.74 -0.17
C GLY A 89 -1.21 -7.36 -0.53
N ALA A 90 -2.13 -8.27 -0.26
CA ALA A 90 -3.58 -8.07 -0.41
C ALA A 90 -4.30 -8.52 0.86
N ASP A 91 -5.52 -8.04 1.09
CA ASP A 91 -6.27 -8.40 2.30
C ASP A 91 -6.66 -9.89 2.25
N VAL A 92 -6.17 -10.63 3.25
CA VAL A 92 -6.46 -12.05 3.44
C VAL A 92 -7.93 -12.21 3.82
N GLY A 93 -8.70 -12.89 2.98
CA GLY A 93 -10.15 -13.07 3.13
C GLY A 93 -11.01 -12.12 2.28
N GLY A 94 -10.40 -11.09 1.69
CA GLY A 94 -11.10 -10.02 0.99
C GLY A 94 -11.66 -8.95 1.94
N PHE A 95 -11.51 -7.67 1.58
CA PHE A 95 -12.03 -6.54 2.34
C PHE A 95 -13.58 -6.48 2.32
N PHE A 96 -14.20 -6.66 1.15
CA PHE A 96 -15.65 -6.62 1.00
C PHE A 96 -16.29 -8.00 1.02
N GLY A 97 -17.36 -8.15 1.80
CA GLY A 97 -18.16 -9.37 1.87
C GLY A 97 -17.68 -10.35 2.95
N ASN A 98 -18.17 -11.59 2.88
CA ASN A 98 -17.85 -12.63 3.85
C ASN A 98 -17.40 -13.90 3.12
N PRO A 99 -16.11 -14.28 3.18
CA PRO A 99 -15.63 -15.47 2.48
C PRO A 99 -16.22 -16.73 3.12
N LYS A 100 -16.54 -17.73 2.28
CA LYS A 100 -16.82 -19.08 2.79
C LYS A 100 -15.57 -19.63 3.49
N PRO A 101 -15.70 -20.53 4.49
CA PRO A 101 -14.54 -21.05 5.22
C PRO A 101 -13.43 -21.63 4.34
N GLU A 102 -13.79 -22.34 3.26
CA GLU A 102 -12.82 -22.87 2.29
C GLU A 102 -11.99 -21.76 1.64
N LEU A 103 -12.66 -20.71 1.17
CA LEU A 103 -12.00 -19.59 0.50
C LEU A 103 -11.10 -18.84 1.49
N LEU A 104 -11.55 -18.64 2.74
CA LEU A 104 -10.72 -18.03 3.79
C LEU A 104 -9.45 -18.85 4.06
N VAL A 105 -9.56 -20.18 4.17
CA VAL A 105 -8.40 -21.07 4.34
C VAL A 105 -7.42 -20.93 3.18
N ARG A 106 -7.91 -20.86 1.93
CA ARG A 106 -7.04 -20.66 0.76
C ARG A 106 -6.37 -19.29 0.76
N TRP A 107 -7.06 -18.26 1.25
CA TRP A 107 -6.46 -16.94 1.45
C TRP A 107 -5.33 -16.95 2.46
N TYR A 108 -5.50 -17.62 3.61
CA TYR A 108 -4.43 -17.77 4.59
C TYR A 108 -3.24 -18.56 4.04
N GLN A 109 -3.50 -19.63 3.28
CA GLN A 109 -2.44 -20.40 2.62
C GLN A 109 -1.66 -19.55 1.62
N LEU A 110 -2.36 -18.71 0.84
CA LEU A 110 -1.70 -17.81 -0.10
C LEU A 110 -0.93 -16.70 0.64
N GLY A 111 -1.57 -15.99 1.57
CA GLY A 111 -0.99 -14.84 2.26
C GLY A 111 0.09 -15.18 3.30
N ALA A 112 0.32 -16.46 3.57
CA ALA A 112 1.47 -16.91 4.36
C ALA A 112 2.79 -16.91 3.57
N TYR A 113 2.73 -16.74 2.24
CA TYR A 113 3.86 -16.71 1.30
C TYR A 113 3.84 -15.45 0.44
#